data_AF-A0A820BRB6-F1
#
_entry.id   AF-A0A820BRB6-F1
#
_cell.length_a   1.000
_cell.length_b   1.000
_cell.length_c   1.000
_cell.angle_alpha   90.00
_cell.angle_beta   90.00
_cell.angle_gamma   90.00
#
_symmetry.space_group_name_H-M   'P 1'
#
loop_
_entity.id
_entity.type
_entity.pdbx_description
1 polymer ?
#
loop_
_entity_poly.entity_id
_entity_poly.type
_entity_poly.pdbx_seq_one_letter_code
_entity_poly.pdbx_strand_id
1 'polypeptide(L)'
;MTVTTCDKMFFYRVASFVLLISCFIAFIQAEKHLNANGPFGKRHTVHNEPSPYACDRGAGISLSSIFRRRNQTIQNIKVSKTVYMSTDQIQITWTSKSPSCKDDFIGIYYNETTLTAACDYFDFEFIQNKQTTMLWQMINLRRPLQFRYYSRDNTCSGNYSLIAISPIVQPLNYNEPTHIHIAYGDRFDQMFVSYLTNSSR
;
A
#
# COMPACT_ATOMS: atom_id res chain seq x y z
N MET A 1 16.88 -3.09 -60.56
CA MET A 1 17.51 -3.37 -59.25
C MET A 1 16.75 -4.51 -58.59
N THR A 2 17.29 -5.72 -58.68
CA THR A 2 16.68 -6.94 -58.16
C THR A 2 17.16 -7.14 -56.72
N VAL A 3 16.26 -6.90 -55.76
CA VAL A 3 16.49 -7.21 -54.33
C VAL A 3 16.60 -8.73 -54.21
N THR A 4 17.76 -9.21 -53.77
CA THR A 4 18.01 -10.66 -53.69
C THR A 4 17.25 -11.27 -52.51
N THR A 5 16.94 -12.55 -52.58
CA THR A 5 16.23 -13.31 -51.53
C THR A 5 16.94 -13.27 -50.17
N CYS A 6 18.24 -12.98 -50.15
CA CYS A 6 19.04 -12.77 -48.93
C CYS A 6 18.64 -11.47 -48.19
N ASP A 7 18.42 -10.38 -48.93
CA ASP A 7 18.07 -9.07 -48.35
C ASP A 7 16.68 -9.10 -47.69
N LYS A 8 15.73 -9.84 -48.28
CA LYS A 8 14.41 -10.06 -47.68
C LYS A 8 14.51 -10.86 -46.38
N MET A 9 15.34 -11.91 -46.36
CA MET A 9 15.52 -12.75 -45.16
C MET A 9 16.18 -11.99 -44.01
N PHE A 10 17.12 -11.09 -44.32
CA PHE A 10 17.75 -10.21 -43.33
C PHE A 10 16.73 -9.21 -42.76
N PHE A 11 15.92 -8.58 -43.61
CA PHE A 11 14.86 -7.65 -43.17
C PHE A 11 13.82 -8.32 -42.27
N TYR A 12 13.36 -9.53 -42.59
CA TYR A 12 12.40 -10.26 -41.74
C TYR A 12 13.00 -10.64 -40.38
N ARG A 13 14.29 -11.00 -40.34
CA ARG A 13 14.99 -11.33 -39.07
C ARG A 13 15.17 -10.09 -38.20
N VAL A 14 15.55 -8.95 -38.78
CA VAL A 14 15.69 -7.69 -38.05
C VAL A 14 14.33 -7.18 -37.57
N ALA A 15 13.30 -7.22 -38.41
CA ALA A 15 11.95 -6.80 -38.03
C ALA A 15 11.38 -7.68 -36.90
N SER A 16 11.55 -9.01 -36.97
CA SER A 16 11.12 -9.93 -35.92
C SER A 16 11.86 -9.69 -34.60
N PHE A 17 13.16 -9.40 -34.66
CA PHE A 17 13.97 -9.09 -33.47
C PHE A 17 13.55 -7.76 -32.82
N VAL A 18 13.26 -6.72 -33.61
CA VAL A 18 12.74 -5.44 -33.11
C VAL A 18 11.35 -5.59 -32.50
N LEU A 19 10.49 -6.42 -33.10
CA LEU A 19 9.15 -6.69 -32.59
C LEU A 19 9.20 -7.49 -31.28
N LEU A 20 10.10 -8.48 -31.18
CA LEU A 20 10.38 -9.21 -29.95
C LEU A 20 10.91 -8.30 -28.84
N ILE A 21 11.85 -7.41 -29.13
CA ILE A 21 12.37 -6.43 -28.17
C ILE A 21 11.26 -5.47 -27.73
N SER A 22 10.43 -4.98 -28.66
CA SER A 22 9.33 -4.06 -28.35
C SER A 22 8.27 -4.73 -27.47
N CYS A 23 7.93 -6.00 -27.74
CA CYS A 23 7.08 -6.80 -26.87
C CYS A 23 7.73 -7.02 -25.50
N PHE A 24 9.03 -7.36 -25.44
CA PHE A 24 9.75 -7.55 -24.18
C PHE A 24 9.76 -6.28 -23.32
N ILE A 25 9.97 -5.11 -23.93
CA ILE A 25 9.91 -3.81 -23.25
C ILE A 25 8.48 -3.52 -22.76
N ALA A 26 7.46 -3.81 -23.56
CA ALA A 26 6.06 -3.67 -23.17
C ALA A 26 5.69 -4.59 -22.00
N PHE A 27 6.17 -5.84 -21.98
CA PHE A 27 6.00 -6.77 -20.85
C PHE A 27 6.72 -6.28 -19.58
N ILE A 28 7.95 -5.76 -19.70
CA ILE A 28 8.69 -5.18 -18.57
C ILE A 28 7.99 -3.92 -18.01
N GLN A 29 7.34 -3.13 -18.86
CA GLN A 29 6.54 -1.98 -18.41
C GLN A 29 5.19 -2.39 -17.81
N ALA A 30 4.55 -3.45 -18.30
CA ALA A 30 3.29 -3.94 -17.76
C ALA A 30 3.44 -4.52 -16.34
N GLU A 31 4.58 -5.14 -16.00
CA GLU A 31 4.83 -5.68 -14.65
C GLU A 31 5.00 -4.61 -13.57
N LYS A 32 5.36 -3.37 -13.93
CA LYS A 32 5.58 -2.28 -12.94
C LYS A 32 4.30 -1.63 -12.39
N HIS A 33 3.12 -2.03 -12.86
CA HIS A 33 1.86 -1.37 -12.48
C HIS A 33 0.95 -2.18 -11.54
N LEU A 34 1.44 -3.29 -10.98
CA LEU A 34 0.57 -4.22 -10.26
C LEU A 34 0.05 -3.72 -8.90
N ASN A 35 0.56 -2.63 -8.31
CA ASN A 35 -0.01 -2.05 -7.08
C ASN A 35 0.20 -0.53 -7.00
N ALA A 36 -0.31 0.22 -7.98
CA ALA A 36 -0.35 1.69 -7.88
C ALA A 36 -1.37 2.19 -6.85
N ASN A 37 -2.23 1.31 -6.31
CA ASN A 37 -3.17 1.63 -5.26
C ASN A 37 -3.03 0.62 -4.14
N GLY A 38 -3.07 1.09 -2.90
CA GLY A 38 -3.22 0.21 -1.76
C GLY A 38 -4.63 -0.41 -1.74
N PRO A 39 -4.82 -1.45 -0.93
CA PRO A 39 -6.05 -2.24 -0.87
C PRO A 39 -7.26 -1.43 -0.37
N PHE A 40 -7.04 -0.25 0.20
CA PHE A 40 -8.10 0.68 0.60
C PHE A 40 -8.27 1.85 -0.39
N GLY A 41 -7.80 1.66 -1.63
CA GLY A 41 -8.07 2.54 -2.77
C GLY A 41 -7.25 3.83 -2.80
N LYS A 42 -6.21 3.95 -1.96
CA LYS A 42 -5.31 5.11 -2.00
C LYS A 42 -4.27 4.96 -3.08
N ARG A 43 -4.16 5.99 -3.91
CA ARG A 43 -3.22 6.02 -5.04
C ARG A 43 -1.83 6.38 -4.56
N HIS A 44 -0.88 5.53 -4.90
CA HIS A 44 0.54 5.66 -4.67
C HIS A 44 1.23 6.01 -5.98
N THR A 45 1.81 7.21 -6.08
CA THR A 45 2.59 7.59 -7.26
C THR A 45 4.03 7.11 -7.12
N VAL A 46 4.35 6.03 -7.84
CA VAL A 46 5.65 5.32 -7.83
C VAL A 46 6.87 6.22 -8.10
N HIS A 47 6.67 7.42 -8.68
CA HIS A 47 7.77 8.26 -9.19
C HIS A 47 7.99 9.61 -8.49
N ASN A 48 7.09 10.09 -7.62
CA ASN A 48 7.24 11.42 -7.02
C ASN A 48 6.87 11.50 -5.54
N GLU A 49 6.55 10.38 -4.92
CA GLU A 49 6.41 10.33 -3.49
C GLU A 49 7.77 10.03 -2.85
N PRO A 50 8.10 10.63 -1.70
CA PRO A 50 9.11 10.05 -0.82
C PRO A 50 8.65 8.62 -0.55
N SER A 51 9.14 7.67 -1.35
CA SER A 51 8.52 6.35 -1.37
C SER A 51 8.69 5.77 0.03
N PRO A 52 7.68 5.13 0.60
CA PRO A 52 7.88 4.38 1.83
C PRO A 52 8.54 3.02 1.57
N TYR A 53 9.08 2.81 0.36
CA TYR A 53 10.21 1.91 0.07
C TYR A 53 11.57 2.52 0.49
N ALA A 54 11.64 3.80 0.86
CA ALA A 54 12.80 4.43 1.48
C ALA A 54 13.00 4.04 2.96
N CYS A 55 12.50 2.87 3.37
CA CYS A 55 12.99 2.19 4.55
C CYS A 55 14.40 1.60 4.36
N ASP A 56 14.95 1.65 3.13
CA ASP A 56 16.36 1.40 2.80
C ASP A 56 17.35 2.47 3.30
N ARG A 57 16.91 3.43 4.11
CA ARG A 57 17.80 4.28 4.91
C ARG A 57 17.43 4.21 6.39
N GLY A 58 17.81 3.12 7.04
CA GLY A 58 17.95 3.09 8.50
C GLY A 58 16.68 3.37 9.32
N ALA A 59 15.49 3.11 8.78
CA ALA A 59 14.22 3.27 9.50
C ALA A 59 13.91 2.12 10.48
N GLY A 60 14.94 1.39 10.92
CA GLY A 60 14.88 0.74 12.22
C GLY A 60 14.84 1.83 13.29
N ILE A 61 13.97 1.71 14.29
CA ILE A 61 14.14 2.52 15.50
C ILE A 61 15.54 2.21 16.03
N SER A 62 16.45 3.18 15.96
CA SER A 62 17.72 3.00 16.65
C SER A 62 17.44 2.95 18.15
N LEU A 63 17.58 1.75 18.71
CA LEU A 63 17.65 1.49 20.14
C LEU A 63 18.78 2.28 20.82
N SER A 64 19.68 2.94 20.07
CA SER A 64 20.67 3.87 20.64
C SER A 64 20.07 5.18 21.17
N SER A 65 18.77 5.45 20.97
CA SER A 65 18.07 6.62 21.53
C SER A 65 17.44 6.40 22.91
N ILE A 66 17.77 5.31 23.61
CA ILE A 66 17.34 5.06 25.00
C ILE A 66 17.70 6.24 25.93
N PHE A 67 18.72 7.05 25.59
CA PHE A 67 19.13 8.22 26.38
C PHE A 67 18.51 9.56 25.98
N ARG A 68 17.56 9.60 25.03
CA ARG A 68 16.83 10.84 24.69
C ARG A 68 15.34 10.63 24.42
N ARG A 69 14.71 9.68 25.12
CA ARG A 69 13.24 9.65 25.23
C ARG A 69 12.79 10.87 26.02
N ARG A 70 12.54 11.99 25.34
CA ARG A 70 11.42 12.83 25.79
C ARG A 70 10.22 11.89 25.83
N ASN A 71 9.54 11.81 26.98
CA ASN A 71 8.26 11.13 27.14
C ASN A 71 7.23 11.75 26.18
N GLN A 72 7.30 11.42 24.89
CA GLN A 72 6.26 11.75 23.94
C GLN A 72 5.12 10.79 24.24
N THR A 73 4.07 11.36 24.82
CA THR A 73 2.83 10.64 25.06
C THR A 73 2.22 10.35 23.69
N ILE A 74 2.09 9.07 23.35
CA ILE A 74 1.43 8.64 22.12
C ILE A 74 -0.02 9.12 22.20
N GLN A 75 -0.44 9.87 21.20
CA GLN A 75 -1.77 10.45 21.13
C GLN A 75 -2.78 9.43 20.57
N ASN A 76 -4.06 9.66 20.80
CA ASN A 76 -5.11 8.81 20.26
C ASN A 76 -5.65 9.38 18.94
N ILE A 77 -5.67 8.55 17.91
CA ILE A 77 -6.43 8.79 16.68
C ILE A 77 -7.88 8.37 16.95
N LYS A 78 -8.83 9.26 16.66
CA LYS A 78 -10.27 8.96 16.72
C LYS A 78 -10.69 8.31 15.40
N VAL A 79 -11.56 7.31 15.49
CA VAL A 79 -12.12 6.61 14.32
C VAL A 79 -13.65 6.71 14.39
N SER A 80 -14.32 6.84 13.24
CA SER A 80 -15.78 6.90 13.18
C SER A 80 -16.47 5.58 13.55
N LYS A 81 -15.80 4.45 13.27
CA LYS A 81 -16.26 3.09 13.61
C LYS A 81 -15.05 2.21 13.94
N THR A 82 -15.23 1.26 14.87
CA THR A 82 -14.24 0.21 15.19
C THR A 82 -14.62 -1.15 14.63
N VAL A 83 -15.84 -1.32 14.15
CA VAL A 83 -16.32 -2.52 13.45
C VAL A 83 -16.87 -2.09 12.09
N TYR A 84 -16.49 -2.79 11.02
CA TYR A 84 -16.81 -2.37 9.65
C TYR A 84 -17.23 -3.52 8.73
N MET A 85 -18.01 -3.21 7.70
CA MET A 85 -18.28 -4.06 6.54
C MET A 85 -17.39 -3.64 5.35
N SER A 86 -17.17 -4.53 4.37
CA SER A 86 -16.37 -4.22 3.16
C SER A 86 -16.92 -3.08 2.26
N THR A 87 -18.08 -2.53 2.60
CA THR A 87 -18.69 -1.37 1.93
C THR A 87 -18.61 -0.09 2.75
N ASP A 88 -18.12 -0.16 3.98
CA ASP A 88 -18.01 1.00 4.87
C ASP A 88 -16.87 1.93 4.47
N GLN A 89 -17.03 3.20 4.83
CA GLN A 89 -15.93 4.16 4.91
C GLN A 89 -15.66 4.53 6.36
N ILE A 90 -14.39 4.49 6.74
CA ILE A 90 -13.94 4.92 8.06
C ILE A 90 -13.26 6.27 7.95
N GLN A 91 -13.76 7.22 8.74
CA GLN A 91 -13.12 8.49 8.94
C GLN A 91 -12.23 8.42 10.17
N ILE A 92 -10.99 8.86 10.01
CA ILE A 92 -10.05 9.00 11.11
C ILE A 92 -9.76 10.48 11.37
N THR A 93 -9.47 10.84 12.62
CA THR A 93 -9.16 12.20 13.04
C THR A 93 -8.04 12.19 14.07
N TRP A 94 -7.04 13.06 13.91
CA TRP A 94 -5.88 13.14 14.79
C TRP A 94 -5.52 14.59 15.09
N THR A 95 -4.63 14.79 16.06
CA THR A 95 -4.04 16.10 16.33
C THR A 95 -2.71 16.18 15.59
N SER A 96 -2.54 17.16 14.70
CA SER A 96 -1.30 17.34 13.95
C SER A 96 -0.15 17.72 14.87
N LYS A 97 1.05 17.20 14.57
CA LYS A 97 2.28 17.64 15.22
C LYS A 97 2.69 19.02 14.67
N SER A 98 3.24 19.87 15.54
CA SER A 98 3.86 21.15 15.15
C SER A 98 5.34 21.18 15.55
N PRO A 99 6.27 21.46 14.63
CA PRO A 99 6.06 21.62 13.19
C PRO A 99 5.71 20.27 12.51
N SER A 100 4.91 20.32 11.45
CA SER A 100 4.55 19.15 10.62
C SER A 100 5.58 18.93 9.51
N CYS A 101 5.95 17.69 9.24
CA CYS A 101 6.82 17.35 8.11
C CYS A 101 6.02 17.05 6.84
N LYS A 102 6.62 17.30 5.68
CA LYS A 102 5.98 17.07 4.37
C LYS A 102 5.65 15.60 4.13
N ASP A 103 6.40 14.70 4.78
CA ASP A 103 6.26 13.26 4.69
C ASP A 103 5.77 12.63 6.01
N ASP A 104 5.11 13.43 6.84
CA ASP A 104 4.21 12.90 7.85
C ASP A 104 3.15 12.03 7.17
N PHE A 105 2.84 10.86 7.74
CA PHE A 105 1.91 9.94 7.11
C PHE A 105 1.10 9.15 8.12
N ILE A 106 -0.06 8.67 7.67
CA ILE A 106 -0.85 7.67 8.38
C ILE A 106 -0.76 6.35 7.63
N GLY A 107 -0.30 5.32 8.31
CA GLY A 107 -0.30 3.95 7.81
C GLY A 107 -1.41 3.11 8.45
N ILE A 108 -1.84 2.08 7.73
CA ILE A 108 -2.71 1.02 8.21
C ILE A 108 -1.85 -0.21 8.46
N TYR A 109 -1.92 -0.75 9.67
CA TYR A 109 -1.12 -1.89 10.11
C TYR A 109 -2.05 -3.00 10.59
N TYR A 110 -1.59 -4.24 10.52
CA TYR A 110 -2.19 -5.27 11.35
C TYR A 110 -1.94 -4.97 12.82
N ASN A 111 -2.89 -5.31 13.67
CA ASN A 111 -2.79 -5.05 15.11
C ASN A 111 -1.55 -5.72 15.74
N GLU A 112 -1.16 -6.91 15.25
CA GLU A 112 0.02 -7.64 15.71
C GLU A 112 1.36 -7.02 15.30
N THR A 113 1.37 -6.10 14.33
CA THR A 113 2.61 -5.46 13.88
C THR A 113 3.20 -4.62 15.01
N THR A 114 4.49 -4.82 15.31
CA THR A 114 5.17 -4.06 16.36
C THR A 114 5.09 -2.54 16.11
N LEU A 115 4.97 -1.76 17.18
CA LEU A 115 4.92 -0.29 17.07
C LEU A 115 6.23 0.30 16.52
N THR A 116 7.31 -0.47 16.58
CA THR A 116 8.64 -0.09 16.13
C THR A 116 8.83 -0.23 14.62
N ALA A 117 7.92 -0.91 13.93
CA ALA A 117 7.99 -1.15 12.50
C ALA A 117 7.12 -0.14 11.74
N ALA A 118 7.62 1.10 11.60
CA ALA A 118 6.92 2.14 10.84
C ALA A 118 6.72 1.77 9.35
N CYS A 119 7.49 0.81 8.83
CA CYS A 119 7.49 0.41 7.43
C CYS A 119 6.57 -0.77 7.10
N ASP A 120 6.05 -1.46 8.11
CA ASP A 120 5.24 -2.67 7.94
C ASP A 120 3.74 -2.32 7.73
N TYR A 121 3.47 -1.15 7.14
CA TYR A 121 2.10 -0.77 6.79
C TYR A 121 1.61 -1.58 5.59
N PHE A 122 0.33 -1.84 5.57
CA PHE A 122 -0.36 -2.49 4.45
C PHE A 122 -0.86 -1.47 3.42
N ASP A 123 -1.19 -0.26 3.88
CA ASP A 123 -1.55 0.90 3.07
C ASP A 123 -1.17 2.17 3.84
N PHE A 124 -1.02 3.31 3.15
CA PHE A 124 -0.64 4.58 3.78
C PHE A 124 -1.14 5.78 2.99
N GLU A 125 -1.13 6.96 3.62
CA GLU A 125 -1.35 8.22 2.93
C GLU A 125 -0.54 9.32 3.63
N PHE A 126 0.14 10.14 2.84
CA PHE A 126 0.82 11.33 3.35
C PHE A 126 -0.18 12.37 3.83
N ILE A 127 0.13 12.99 4.96
CA ILE A 127 -0.67 14.05 5.54
C ILE A 127 -0.43 15.32 4.73
N GLN A 128 -1.50 15.88 4.18
CA GLN A 128 -1.46 17.17 3.52
C GLN A 128 -1.38 18.31 4.56
N ASN A 129 -0.94 19.49 4.11
CA ASN A 129 -0.77 20.63 5.00
C ASN A 129 -2.08 20.97 5.74
N LYS A 130 -2.02 21.02 7.08
CA LYS A 130 -3.15 21.25 8.00
C LYS A 130 -4.27 20.19 7.95
N GLN A 131 -4.04 19.05 7.30
CA GLN A 131 -5.00 17.96 7.31
C GLN A 131 -4.99 17.28 8.68
N THR A 132 -6.17 17.10 9.25
CA THR A 132 -6.41 16.43 10.55
C THR A 132 -7.41 15.29 10.43
N THR A 133 -7.94 15.06 9.23
CA THR A 133 -8.97 14.05 8.95
C THR A 133 -8.69 13.32 7.65
N MET A 134 -9.03 12.03 7.59
CA MET A 134 -8.83 11.20 6.40
C MET A 134 -9.93 10.13 6.32
N LEU A 135 -10.33 9.79 5.09
CA LEU A 135 -11.36 8.81 4.80
C LEU A 135 -10.74 7.59 4.11
N TRP A 136 -11.11 6.40 4.57
CA TRP A 136 -10.62 5.12 4.07
C TRP A 136 -11.78 4.23 3.65
N GLN A 137 -11.76 3.75 2.41
CA GLN A 137 -12.70 2.73 1.95
C GLN A 137 -12.24 1.40 2.49
N MET A 138 -13.05 0.73 3.29
CA MET A 138 -12.61 -0.47 3.99
C MET A 138 -12.89 -1.71 3.17
N ILE A 139 -11.89 -2.57 3.04
CA ILE A 139 -12.05 -3.94 2.56
C ILE A 139 -11.75 -4.92 3.70
N ASN A 140 -12.44 -6.05 3.72
CA ASN A 140 -12.21 -7.07 4.73
C ASN A 140 -10.99 -7.93 4.39
N LEU A 141 -9.92 -7.69 5.14
CA LEU A 141 -8.66 -8.43 5.06
C LEU A 141 -8.59 -9.58 6.08
N ARG A 142 -9.70 -9.86 6.77
CA ARG A 142 -9.82 -10.93 7.78
C ARG A 142 -8.90 -10.77 8.97
N ARG A 143 -8.44 -9.55 9.24
CA ARG A 143 -7.55 -9.27 10.36
C ARG A 143 -7.89 -7.92 11.00
N PRO A 144 -7.73 -7.79 12.32
CA PRO A 144 -7.84 -6.49 12.98
C PRO A 144 -6.74 -5.54 12.49
N LEU A 145 -7.11 -4.28 12.32
CA LEU A 145 -6.28 -3.22 11.78
C LEU A 145 -6.13 -2.09 12.78
N GLN A 146 -5.11 -1.27 12.55
CA GLN A 146 -4.84 -0.09 13.34
C GLN A 146 -4.24 1.02 12.47
N PHE A 147 -4.76 2.23 12.63
CA PHE A 147 -4.22 3.42 12.00
C PHE A 147 -3.13 3.99 12.90
N ARG A 148 -1.98 4.33 12.32
CA ARG A 148 -0.83 4.87 13.05
C ARG A 148 -0.29 6.09 12.32
N TYR A 149 -0.13 7.18 13.05
CA TYR A 149 0.49 8.42 12.56
C TYR A 149 1.96 8.43 12.94
N TYR A 150 2.82 8.49 11.92
CA TYR A 150 4.26 8.62 12.07
C TYR A 150 4.74 9.98 11.56
N SER A 151 5.73 10.53 12.26
CA SER A 151 6.39 11.79 11.92
C SER A 151 7.87 11.74 12.30
N ARG A 152 8.71 12.49 11.60
CA ARG A 152 10.12 12.68 11.95
C ARG A 152 10.29 13.71 13.06
N ASP A 153 11.53 13.96 13.47
CA ASP A 153 11.83 15.02 14.45
C ASP A 153 11.39 16.42 13.97
N ASN A 154 11.49 17.42 14.84
CA ASN A 154 11.06 18.79 14.51
C ASN A 154 11.87 19.43 13.36
N THR A 155 13.00 18.84 12.98
CA THR A 155 13.83 19.24 11.85
C THR A 155 13.49 18.48 10.57
N CYS A 156 12.47 17.62 10.62
CA CYS A 156 12.05 16.77 9.52
C CYS A 156 13.18 15.92 8.96
N SER A 157 14.08 15.47 9.84
CA SER A 157 15.24 14.64 9.54
C SER A 157 15.25 13.39 10.41
N GLY A 158 16.07 12.40 10.04
CA GLY A 158 16.25 11.18 10.81
C GLY A 158 15.08 10.19 10.69
N ASN A 159 14.83 9.44 11.76
CA ASN A 159 13.91 8.31 11.75
C ASN A 159 12.49 8.72 12.13
N TYR A 160 11.51 7.95 11.66
CA TYR A 160 10.12 8.12 12.05
C TYR A 160 9.89 7.72 13.51
N SER A 161 9.04 8.50 14.16
CA SER A 161 8.55 8.26 15.52
C SER A 161 7.03 8.13 15.49
N LEU A 162 6.50 7.20 16.29
CA LEU A 162 5.06 7.02 16.45
C LEU A 162 4.49 8.21 17.24
N ILE A 163 3.58 8.96 16.61
CA ILE A 163 2.95 10.14 17.21
C ILE A 163 1.58 9.80 17.77
N ALA A 164 0.77 9.08 17.00
CA ALA A 164 -0.59 8.75 17.39
C ALA A 164 -1.03 7.37 16.89
N ILE A 165 -1.97 6.75 17.60
CA ILE A 165 -2.48 5.42 17.32
C ILE A 165 -4.00 5.35 17.48
N SER A 166 -4.69 4.62 16.62
CA SER A 166 -6.13 4.39 16.76
C SER A 166 -6.45 3.23 17.70
N PRO A 167 -7.71 3.15 18.19
CA PRO A 167 -8.30 1.88 18.60
C PRO A 167 -8.20 0.83 17.47
N ILE A 168 -8.34 -0.43 17.84
CA ILE A 168 -8.39 -1.54 16.89
C ILE A 168 -9.68 -1.42 16.07
N VAL A 169 -9.54 -1.55 14.75
CA VAL A 169 -10.62 -1.52 13.78
C VAL A 169 -10.69 -2.89 13.12
N GLN A 170 -11.85 -3.55 13.14
CA GLN A 170 -11.97 -4.94 12.70
C GLN A 170 -13.20 -5.18 11.81
N PRO A 171 -13.12 -6.16 10.90
CA PRO A 171 -14.29 -6.54 10.11
C PRO A 171 -15.38 -7.12 11.01
N LEU A 172 -16.65 -6.89 10.64
CA LEU A 172 -17.81 -7.48 11.31
C LEU A 172 -17.80 -9.00 11.22
N ASN A 173 -17.40 -9.55 10.07
CA ASN A 173 -17.30 -10.98 9.83
C ASN A 173 -15.98 -11.34 9.13
N TYR A 174 -15.02 -11.86 9.89
CA TYR A 174 -13.72 -12.34 9.39
C TYR A 174 -13.82 -13.43 8.30
N ASN A 175 -14.94 -14.16 8.25
CA ASN A 175 -15.14 -15.29 7.35
C ASN A 175 -15.90 -14.92 6.07
N GLU A 176 -16.32 -13.68 5.89
CA GLU A 176 -17.10 -13.31 4.70
C GLU A 176 -16.33 -13.64 3.41
N PRO A 177 -17.01 -14.12 2.35
CA PRO A 177 -16.39 -14.31 1.05
C PRO A 177 -15.85 -12.98 0.49
N THR A 178 -14.58 -12.92 0.13
CA THR A 178 -13.95 -11.71 -0.45
C THR A 178 -13.16 -12.04 -1.71
N HIS A 179 -12.84 -11.00 -2.50
CA HIS A 179 -12.06 -11.11 -3.74
C HIS A 179 -12.63 -12.16 -4.70
N ILE A 180 -13.86 -11.91 -5.17
CA ILE A 180 -14.54 -12.79 -6.10
C ILE A 180 -13.91 -12.63 -7.48
N HIS A 181 -13.41 -13.73 -8.05
CA HIS A 181 -12.88 -13.80 -9.41
C HIS A 181 -13.73 -14.77 -10.24
N ILE A 182 -13.89 -14.42 -11.52
CA ILE A 182 -14.62 -15.22 -12.49
C ILE A 182 -13.67 -15.62 -13.60
N ALA A 183 -13.66 -16.89 -13.95
CA ALA A 183 -12.87 -17.44 -15.05
C ALA A 183 -13.75 -18.32 -15.95
N TYR A 184 -13.50 -18.28 -17.25
CA TYR A 184 -14.12 -19.22 -18.18
C TYR A 184 -13.54 -20.62 -17.95
N GLY A 185 -14.39 -21.64 -18.05
CA GLY A 185 -13.96 -23.03 -18.05
C GLY A 185 -13.58 -23.53 -19.43
N ASP A 186 -13.24 -24.81 -19.52
CA ASP A 186 -12.84 -25.45 -20.78
C ASP A 186 -14.01 -25.65 -21.75
N ARG A 187 -15.25 -25.57 -21.26
CA ARG A 187 -16.46 -25.65 -22.06
C ARG A 187 -17.12 -24.29 -22.21
N PHE A 188 -17.75 -24.07 -23.37
CA PHE A 188 -18.46 -22.83 -23.70
C PHE A 188 -19.62 -22.50 -22.76
N ASP A 189 -20.11 -23.49 -22.00
CA ASP A 189 -21.19 -23.39 -21.01
C ASP A 189 -20.68 -23.46 -19.56
N GLN A 190 -19.36 -23.34 -19.33
CA GLN A 190 -18.75 -23.45 -18.00
C GLN A 190 -18.09 -22.14 -17.54
N MET A 191 -18.33 -21.79 -16.29
CA MET A 191 -17.71 -20.66 -15.60
C MET A 191 -17.30 -21.08 -14.18
N PHE A 192 -16.10 -20.70 -13.79
CA PHE A 192 -15.58 -20.87 -12.44
C PHE A 192 -15.69 -19.56 -11.67
N VAL A 193 -16.20 -19.64 -10.45
CA VAL A 193 -16.19 -18.54 -9.48
C VAL A 193 -15.28 -18.95 -8.34
N SER A 194 -14.21 -18.20 -8.15
CA SER A 194 -13.32 -18.36 -6.99
C SER A 194 -13.46 -17.16 -6.06
N TYR A 195 -13.33 -17.42 -4.77
CA TYR A 195 -13.38 -16.42 -3.72
C TYR A 195 -12.51 -16.89 -2.56
N LEU A 196 -12.07 -15.95 -1.74
CA LEU A 196 -11.39 -16.26 -0.50
C LEU A 196 -12.44 -16.35 0.62
N THR A 197 -12.32 -17.35 1.50
CA THR A 197 -13.06 -17.44 2.76
C THR A 197 -12.23 -18.22 3.78
N ASN A 198 -12.42 -17.94 5.07
CA ASN A 198 -11.88 -18.76 6.16
C ASN A 198 -12.96 -19.70 6.75
N SER A 199 -14.10 -19.82 6.09
CA SER A 199 -15.06 -20.89 6.36
C SER A 199 -14.50 -22.19 5.80
N SER A 200 -13.86 -22.99 6.65
CA SER A 200 -13.68 -24.41 6.35
C SER A 200 -15.06 -25.05 6.29
N ARG A 201 -15.39 -25.70 5.17
CA ARG A 201 -16.39 -26.76 5.21
C ARG A 201 -15.91 -27.87 6.13
#